data_AF-A0A1L7WZJ2-F1
#
_entry.id   AF-A0A1L7WZJ2-F1
#
_cell.length_a   1.000
_cell.length_b   1.000
_cell.length_c   1.000
_cell.angle_alpha   90.00
_cell.angle_beta   90.00
_cell.angle_gamma   90.00
#
_symmetry.space_group_name_H-M   'P 1'
#
loop_
_entity.id
_entity.type
_entity.pdbx_description
1 polymer ?
#
loop_
_entity_poly.entity_id
_entity_poly.type
_entity_poly.pdbx_seq_one_letter_code
_entity_poly.pdbx_strand_id
1 'polypeptide(L)'
;MSKRKASQSHSSRSNMAFFSSRSSGNPSSLIAFYEGTRGDYRGRTLSDILRWSASKLESSHDYIQTLFPLPEGSGVNWDAPIIDRKVFDAFRSRHELRGKLRESFQRILWFYGFKLEYEDGVVKVVKGDNYDKHAENWDSRFDHNHLRITRILRCLRVLGLEPEALAFYSALLENFTRVSPRSREYWHRAAERPLNIKPDLEIDDEDDVESIGLKFLREFEQERKKKEAEADKEDSTKETSEKESESKVNEPTSTGGDSEAKSADDKIADEIVNGILEAVEDHAEAESQQAAEDAKADGEEKTT
;
A
#
# COMPACT_ATOMS: atom_id res chain seq x y z
N MET A 1 -0.93 -55.27 -66.50
CA MET A 1 -2.25 -54.59 -66.63
C MET A 1 -2.28 -53.39 -65.69
N SER A 2 -2.75 -52.25 -66.19
CA SER A 2 -3.20 -51.03 -65.48
C SER A 2 -2.26 -50.17 -64.61
N LYS A 3 -1.97 -48.99 -65.18
CA LYS A 3 -2.14 -47.61 -64.64
C LYS A 3 -1.14 -47.00 -63.63
N ARG A 4 -0.28 -46.14 -64.20
CA ARG A 4 -0.06 -44.69 -63.95
C ARG A 4 0.00 -44.12 -62.50
N LYS A 5 1.17 -43.51 -62.21
CA LYS A 5 1.47 -42.13 -61.73
C LYS A 5 0.64 -41.47 -60.60
N ALA A 6 1.35 -40.98 -59.58
CA ALA A 6 1.32 -39.59 -59.04
C ALA A 6 2.66 -39.37 -58.28
N SER A 7 3.57 -38.50 -58.71
CA SER A 7 3.60 -37.02 -58.63
C SER A 7 4.04 -36.48 -57.27
N GLN A 8 5.17 -35.77 -57.30
CA GLN A 8 5.90 -35.09 -56.23
C GLN A 8 5.16 -33.90 -55.63
N SER A 9 5.55 -33.52 -54.41
CA SER A 9 5.83 -32.11 -54.04
C SER A 9 6.45 -32.05 -52.64
N HIS A 10 7.64 -31.45 -52.54
CA HIS A 10 8.19 -30.91 -51.30
C HIS A 10 7.33 -29.74 -50.79
N SER A 11 7.11 -29.66 -49.48
CA SER A 11 6.92 -28.37 -48.82
C SER A 11 7.35 -28.41 -47.35
N SER A 12 7.76 -27.24 -46.92
CA SER A 12 8.57 -26.89 -45.77
C SER A 12 7.71 -26.62 -44.52
N ARG A 13 8.38 -26.60 -43.36
CA ARG A 13 7.95 -26.00 -42.07
C ARG A 13 6.76 -26.65 -41.34
N SER A 14 6.97 -27.01 -40.08
CA SER A 14 6.66 -26.09 -38.96
C SER A 14 7.03 -26.72 -37.62
N ASN A 15 7.99 -26.10 -36.94
CA ASN A 15 8.17 -26.18 -35.49
C ASN A 15 6.83 -25.88 -34.81
N MET A 16 6.23 -26.85 -34.14
CA MET A 16 5.10 -26.59 -33.26
C MET A 16 5.66 -26.25 -31.87
N ALA A 17 6.12 -25.01 -31.74
CA ALA A 17 6.33 -24.38 -30.46
C ALA A 17 4.95 -24.09 -29.84
N PHE A 18 4.45 -24.99 -29.00
CA PHE A 18 3.41 -24.64 -28.02
C PHE A 18 4.08 -24.06 -26.75
N PHE A 19 4.86 -22.99 -26.94
CA PHE A 19 5.05 -22.03 -25.87
C PHE A 19 3.82 -21.13 -25.90
N SER A 20 2.75 -21.56 -25.21
CA SER A 20 1.73 -20.61 -24.80
C SER A 20 2.44 -19.57 -23.96
N SER A 21 2.60 -18.36 -24.52
CA SER A 21 2.99 -17.18 -23.79
C SER A 21 2.07 -17.06 -22.58
N ARG A 22 2.57 -17.46 -21.41
CA ARG A 22 1.89 -17.27 -20.13
C ARG A 22 1.98 -15.78 -19.85
N SER A 23 0.87 -15.08 -20.08
CA SER A 23 0.76 -13.66 -19.79
C SER A 23 1.00 -13.47 -18.30
N SER A 24 2.12 -12.86 -17.95
CA SER A 24 2.19 -12.01 -16.76
C SER A 24 0.94 -11.13 -16.72
N GLY A 25 0.32 -10.98 -15.55
CA GLY A 25 -0.99 -10.34 -15.39
C GLY A 25 -1.09 -9.06 -16.23
N ASN A 26 -1.99 -9.05 -17.22
CA ASN A 26 -2.12 -7.92 -18.14
C ASN A 26 -2.57 -6.68 -17.34
N PRO A 27 -1.83 -5.55 -17.36
CA PRO A 27 -2.15 -4.33 -16.59
C PRO A 27 -3.59 -3.84 -16.82
N SER A 28 -4.08 -3.97 -18.05
CA SER A 28 -5.46 -3.63 -18.42
C SER A 28 -6.48 -4.51 -17.72
N SER A 29 -6.12 -5.73 -17.32
CA SER A 29 -7.00 -6.66 -16.61
C SER A 29 -7.28 -6.25 -15.17
N LEU A 30 -6.29 -5.67 -14.47
CA LEU A 30 -6.48 -5.24 -13.09
C LEU A 30 -7.35 -3.98 -13.02
N ILE A 31 -7.09 -3.00 -13.89
CA ILE A 31 -7.93 -1.81 -14.01
C ILE A 31 -9.37 -2.21 -14.36
N ALA A 32 -9.57 -3.10 -15.34
CA ALA A 32 -10.89 -3.60 -15.72
C ALA A 32 -11.60 -4.36 -14.57
N PHE A 33 -10.85 -5.08 -13.72
CA PHE A 33 -11.40 -5.73 -12.53
C PHE A 33 -11.97 -4.70 -11.55
N TYR A 34 -11.23 -3.63 -11.30
CA TYR A 34 -11.66 -2.53 -10.42
C TYR A 34 -12.79 -1.68 -11.01
N GLU A 35 -12.83 -1.52 -12.33
CA GLU A 35 -13.95 -0.91 -13.05
C GLU A 35 -15.21 -1.79 -13.08
N GLY A 36 -15.11 -3.05 -12.63
CA GLY A 36 -16.21 -4.00 -12.65
C GLY A 36 -16.56 -4.53 -14.04
N THR A 37 -15.72 -4.27 -15.05
CA THR A 37 -15.94 -4.72 -16.43
C THR A 37 -15.37 -6.11 -16.70
N ARG A 38 -14.48 -6.62 -15.84
CA ARG A 38 -13.94 -7.99 -15.90
C ARG A 38 -13.85 -8.63 -14.51
N GLY A 39 -13.88 -9.96 -14.48
CA GLY A 39 -13.52 -10.73 -13.29
C GLY A 39 -12.01 -10.87 -13.15
N ASP A 40 -11.59 -11.37 -12.00
CA ASP A 40 -10.21 -11.81 -11.77
C ASP A 40 -9.87 -13.05 -12.62
N TYR A 41 -8.66 -13.60 -12.44
CA TYR A 41 -8.22 -14.78 -13.18
C TYR A 41 -9.07 -16.05 -12.92
N ARG A 42 -9.95 -16.05 -11.91
CA ARG A 42 -10.94 -17.10 -11.63
C ARG A 42 -12.36 -16.71 -12.01
N GLY A 43 -12.55 -15.57 -12.67
CA GLY A 43 -13.84 -15.06 -13.10
C GLY A 43 -14.68 -14.42 -11.99
N ARG A 44 -14.11 -14.15 -10.81
CA ARG A 44 -14.82 -13.47 -9.71
C ARG A 44 -14.83 -11.97 -9.95
N THR A 45 -15.97 -11.31 -9.85
CA THR A 45 -16.02 -9.85 -9.94
C THR A 45 -15.68 -9.21 -8.60
N LEU A 46 -15.25 -7.93 -8.61
CA LEU A 46 -15.06 -7.16 -7.39
C LEU A 46 -16.33 -7.18 -6.52
N SER A 47 -17.49 -6.90 -7.13
CA SER A 47 -18.77 -6.90 -6.42
C SER A 47 -19.13 -8.24 -5.78
N ASP A 48 -18.73 -9.37 -6.37
CA ASP A 48 -18.94 -10.69 -5.76
C ASP A 48 -18.10 -10.85 -4.49
N ILE A 49 -16.82 -10.50 -4.56
CA ILE A 49 -15.88 -10.62 -3.44
C ILE A 49 -16.33 -9.72 -2.27
N LEU A 50 -16.79 -8.49 -2.56
CA LEU A 50 -17.27 -7.57 -1.52
C LEU A 50 -18.51 -8.08 -0.77
N ARG A 51 -19.25 -9.05 -1.32
CA ARG A 51 -20.41 -9.69 -0.67
C ARG A 51 -20.06 -10.94 0.14
N TRP A 52 -18.81 -11.41 0.13
CA TRP A 52 -18.42 -12.67 0.78
C TRP A 52 -18.49 -12.60 2.30
N SER A 53 -19.05 -13.62 2.96
CA SER A 53 -19.03 -13.74 4.42
C SER A 53 -17.61 -13.85 5.00
N ALA A 54 -17.47 -13.59 6.31
CA ALA A 54 -16.20 -13.73 7.01
C ALA A 54 -15.58 -15.12 6.81
N SER A 55 -16.37 -16.19 6.94
CA SER A 55 -15.89 -17.57 6.70
C SER A 55 -15.37 -17.78 5.28
N LYS A 56 -15.94 -17.10 4.29
CA LYS A 56 -15.49 -17.21 2.90
C LYS A 56 -14.21 -16.41 2.65
N LEU A 57 -14.08 -15.23 3.25
CA LEU A 57 -12.85 -14.43 3.23
C LEU A 57 -11.70 -15.15 3.93
N GLU A 58 -11.98 -15.85 5.02
CA GLU A 58 -10.99 -16.62 5.76
C GLU A 58 -10.49 -17.83 4.94
N SER A 59 -11.41 -18.65 4.44
CA SER A 59 -11.11 -19.90 3.72
C SER A 59 -10.58 -19.73 2.28
N SER A 60 -10.74 -18.57 1.66
CA SER A 60 -10.22 -18.30 0.31
C SER A 60 -8.91 -17.53 0.42
N HIS A 61 -7.79 -18.08 -0.01
CA HIS A 61 -6.48 -17.43 0.18
C HIS A 61 -5.99 -16.59 -1.01
N ASP A 62 -6.66 -16.70 -2.14
CA ASP A 62 -6.16 -16.30 -3.45
C ASP A 62 -6.77 -14.98 -3.95
N TYR A 63 -7.94 -14.59 -3.42
CA TYR A 63 -8.60 -13.32 -3.75
C TYR A 63 -7.76 -12.13 -3.28
N ILE A 64 -7.08 -12.26 -2.13
CA ILE A 64 -6.37 -11.15 -1.49
C ILE A 64 -5.25 -10.60 -2.38
N GLN A 65 -4.67 -11.43 -3.24
CA GLN A 65 -3.61 -11.03 -4.16
C GLN A 65 -4.14 -10.25 -5.37
N THR A 66 -5.40 -10.44 -5.74
CA THR A 66 -6.07 -9.63 -6.77
C THR A 66 -6.67 -8.37 -6.16
N LEU A 67 -7.26 -8.51 -4.98
CA LEU A 67 -7.90 -7.40 -4.26
C LEU A 67 -6.86 -6.42 -3.69
N PHE A 68 -5.68 -6.87 -3.29
CA PHE A 68 -4.58 -6.01 -2.85
C PHE A 68 -3.29 -6.43 -3.58
N PRO A 69 -3.15 -6.09 -4.87
CA PRO A 69 -2.00 -6.47 -5.66
C PRO A 69 -0.74 -5.74 -5.16
N LEU A 70 0.43 -6.26 -5.54
CA LEU A 70 1.73 -5.71 -5.13
C LEU A 70 2.61 -5.45 -6.36
N PRO A 71 3.50 -4.44 -6.34
CA PRO A 71 4.50 -4.26 -7.40
C PRO A 71 5.43 -5.46 -7.57
N GLU A 72 5.72 -6.14 -6.48
CA GLU A 72 6.67 -7.25 -6.41
C GLU A 72 6.10 -8.57 -6.93
N GLY A 73 4.80 -8.61 -7.20
CA GLY A 73 4.07 -9.82 -7.53
C GLY A 73 3.86 -10.76 -6.34
N SER A 74 3.29 -11.93 -6.60
CA SER A 74 3.08 -12.97 -5.59
C SER A 74 4.10 -14.08 -5.74
N GLY A 75 4.82 -14.41 -4.66
CA GLY A 75 5.75 -15.55 -4.64
C GLY A 75 5.08 -16.92 -4.70
N VAL A 76 3.75 -17.00 -4.55
CA VAL A 76 2.99 -18.27 -4.54
C VAL A 76 1.95 -18.38 -5.66
N ASN A 77 1.53 -17.26 -6.25
CA ASN A 77 0.50 -17.24 -7.29
C ASN A 77 0.97 -16.39 -8.48
N TRP A 78 1.48 -17.05 -9.51
CA TRP A 78 2.01 -16.40 -10.70
C TRP A 78 0.93 -15.74 -11.57
N ASP A 79 -0.34 -16.12 -11.40
CA ASP A 79 -1.47 -15.54 -12.12
C ASP A 79 -2.04 -14.30 -11.41
N ALA A 80 -1.55 -13.99 -10.20
CA ALA A 80 -1.93 -12.77 -9.51
C ALA A 80 -1.49 -11.52 -10.29
N PRO A 81 -2.35 -10.51 -10.42
CA PRO A 81 -1.97 -9.26 -11.07
C PRO A 81 -0.87 -8.54 -10.28
N ILE A 82 -0.01 -7.83 -11.00
CA ILE A 82 1.06 -7.01 -10.44
C ILE A 82 0.78 -5.53 -10.65
N ILE A 83 1.30 -4.68 -9.77
CA ILE A 83 1.26 -3.24 -9.97
C ILE A 83 2.47 -2.84 -10.82
N ASP A 84 2.23 -2.59 -12.11
CA ASP A 84 3.22 -1.96 -12.98
C ASP A 84 3.06 -0.43 -13.00
N ARG A 85 3.91 0.26 -13.77
CA ARG A 85 3.83 1.72 -13.95
C ARG A 85 2.44 2.18 -14.39
N LYS A 86 1.78 1.46 -15.32
CA LYS A 86 0.49 1.86 -15.86
C LYS A 86 -0.62 1.76 -14.82
N VAL A 87 -0.65 0.67 -14.04
CA VAL A 87 -1.59 0.50 -12.92
C VAL A 87 -1.32 1.58 -11.86
N PHE A 88 -0.06 1.76 -11.48
CA PHE A 88 0.36 2.77 -10.51
C PHE A 88 -0.14 4.18 -10.89
N ASP A 89 0.17 4.62 -12.11
CA ASP A 89 -0.25 5.93 -12.62
C ASP A 89 -1.78 6.04 -12.71
N ALA A 90 -2.47 4.98 -13.13
CA ALA A 90 -3.93 4.98 -13.25
C ALA A 90 -4.62 5.14 -11.89
N PHE A 91 -4.19 4.40 -10.87
CA PHE A 91 -4.77 4.53 -9.53
C PHE A 91 -4.47 5.89 -8.91
N ARG A 92 -3.25 6.43 -9.09
CA ARG A 92 -2.90 7.75 -8.54
C ARG A 92 -3.55 8.92 -9.27
N SER A 93 -3.93 8.76 -10.54
CA SER A 93 -4.63 9.81 -11.30
C SER A 93 -6.17 9.73 -11.24
N ARG A 94 -6.76 8.57 -10.92
CA ARG A 94 -8.21 8.34 -10.98
C ARG A 94 -8.82 8.08 -9.61
N HIS A 95 -9.60 9.03 -9.11
CA HIS A 95 -10.24 8.91 -7.79
C HIS A 95 -11.25 7.76 -7.72
N GLU A 96 -11.86 7.36 -8.85
CA GLU A 96 -12.84 6.28 -8.90
C GLU A 96 -12.19 4.92 -8.63
N LEU A 97 -10.98 4.68 -9.15
CA LEU A 97 -10.23 3.45 -8.87
C LEU A 97 -9.82 3.38 -7.39
N ARG A 98 -9.37 4.51 -6.82
CA ARG A 98 -9.08 4.61 -5.39
C ARG A 98 -10.33 4.42 -4.54
N GLY A 99 -11.48 4.92 -4.98
CA GLY A 99 -12.77 4.67 -4.35
C GLY A 99 -13.10 3.17 -4.27
N LYS A 100 -12.83 2.41 -5.35
CA LYS A 100 -13.03 0.95 -5.36
C LYS A 100 -12.02 0.17 -4.53
N LEU A 101 -10.76 0.63 -4.46
CA LEU A 101 -9.79 0.10 -3.52
C LEU A 101 -10.22 0.37 -2.07
N ARG A 102 -10.78 1.54 -1.80
CA ARG A 102 -11.32 1.89 -0.48
C ARG A 102 -12.53 1.05 -0.08
N GLU A 103 -13.47 0.79 -0.99
CA GLU A 103 -14.57 -0.18 -0.76
C GLU A 103 -14.02 -1.57 -0.40
N SER A 104 -12.96 -2.00 -1.10
CA SER A 104 -12.26 -3.26 -0.84
C SER A 104 -11.60 -3.28 0.54
N PHE A 105 -10.98 -2.16 0.91
CA PHE A 105 -10.35 -1.98 2.21
C PHE A 105 -11.38 -1.98 3.35
N GLN A 106 -12.49 -1.24 3.22
CA GLN A 106 -13.60 -1.28 4.18
C GLN A 106 -14.14 -2.70 4.38
N ARG A 107 -14.19 -3.51 3.32
CA ARG A 107 -14.61 -4.91 3.44
C ARG A 107 -13.65 -5.73 4.32
N ILE A 108 -12.34 -5.50 4.17
CA ILE A 108 -11.34 -6.20 4.96
C ILE A 108 -11.24 -5.64 6.39
N LEU A 109 -11.41 -4.34 6.59
CA LEU A 109 -11.55 -3.77 7.93
C LEU A 109 -12.70 -4.46 8.68
N TRP A 110 -13.87 -4.55 8.06
CA TRP A 110 -15.00 -5.28 8.65
C TRP A 110 -14.63 -6.74 8.97
N PHE A 111 -13.88 -7.41 8.09
CA PHE A 111 -13.42 -8.77 8.34
C PHE A 111 -12.49 -8.89 9.57
N TYR A 112 -11.64 -7.89 9.81
CA TYR A 112 -10.78 -7.80 10.99
C TYR A 112 -11.46 -7.17 12.22
N GLY A 113 -12.74 -6.77 12.10
CA GLY A 113 -13.51 -6.17 13.19
C GLY A 113 -13.37 -4.66 13.32
N PHE A 114 -12.75 -3.99 12.35
CA PHE A 114 -12.57 -2.54 12.29
C PHE A 114 -13.58 -1.89 11.31
N LYS A 115 -13.63 -0.56 11.34
CA LYS A 115 -14.34 0.29 10.36
C LYS A 115 -13.54 1.56 10.08
N LEU A 116 -13.81 2.17 8.92
CA LEU A 116 -13.24 3.45 8.52
C LEU A 116 -14.18 4.58 8.95
N GLU A 117 -13.63 5.62 9.56
CA GLU A 117 -14.34 6.84 9.93
C GLU A 117 -13.60 8.06 9.38
N TYR A 118 -14.36 9.13 9.16
CA TYR A 118 -13.86 10.42 8.70
C TYR A 118 -14.28 11.46 9.72
N GLU A 119 -13.32 12.07 10.39
CA GLU A 119 -13.54 13.11 11.39
C GLU A 119 -12.76 14.35 10.96
N ASP A 120 -13.46 15.45 10.68
CA ASP A 120 -12.86 16.73 10.25
C ASP A 120 -11.89 16.62 9.06
N GLY A 121 -12.18 15.72 8.11
CA GLY A 121 -11.33 15.45 6.95
C GLY A 121 -10.18 14.48 7.22
N VAL A 122 -10.01 14.05 8.47
CA VAL A 122 -9.02 13.07 8.89
C VAL A 122 -9.58 11.65 8.82
N VAL A 123 -8.82 10.75 8.21
CA VAL A 123 -9.15 9.33 8.15
C VAL A 123 -8.75 8.64 9.43
N LYS A 124 -9.67 7.89 10.05
CA LYS A 124 -9.40 7.03 11.21
C LYS A 124 -9.88 5.62 10.96
N VAL A 125 -9.15 4.64 11.50
CA VAL A 125 -9.62 3.26 11.59
C VAL A 125 -9.92 2.99 13.05
N VAL A 126 -11.15 2.60 13.36
CA VAL A 126 -11.62 2.37 14.73
C VAL A 126 -12.26 1.00 14.85
N LYS A 127 -12.44 0.51 16.08
CA LYS A 127 -13.18 -0.74 16.33
C LYS A 127 -14.60 -0.63 15.77
N GLY A 128 -14.98 -1.61 14.96
CA GLY A 128 -16.35 -1.78 14.48
C GLY A 128 -17.21 -2.53 15.48
N ASP A 129 -18.52 -2.53 15.25
CA ASP A 129 -19.49 -3.21 16.14
C ASP A 129 -19.27 -4.73 16.23
N ASN A 130 -18.53 -5.31 15.28
CA ASN A 130 -18.19 -6.72 15.23
C ASN A 130 -16.77 -7.03 15.75
N TYR A 131 -16.07 -6.06 16.36
CA TYR A 131 -14.67 -6.21 16.79
C TYR A 131 -14.44 -7.46 17.64
N ASP A 132 -15.18 -7.63 18.74
CA ASP A 132 -14.99 -8.76 19.67
C ASP A 132 -15.15 -10.13 19.00
N LYS A 133 -15.95 -10.20 17.93
CA LYS A 133 -16.20 -11.45 17.18
C LYS A 133 -15.14 -11.71 16.11
N HIS A 134 -14.38 -10.70 15.68
CA HIS A 134 -13.53 -10.75 14.49
C HIS A 134 -12.06 -10.46 14.79
N ALA A 135 -11.71 -9.92 15.95
CA ALA A 135 -10.33 -9.61 16.33
C ALA A 135 -9.43 -10.86 16.30
N GLU A 136 -9.98 -12.04 16.62
CA GLU A 136 -9.25 -13.32 16.55
C GLU A 136 -8.78 -13.69 15.14
N ASN A 137 -9.36 -13.09 14.09
CA ASN A 137 -8.91 -13.33 12.71
C ASN A 137 -7.50 -12.76 12.45
N TRP A 138 -6.97 -11.88 13.30
CA TRP A 138 -5.66 -11.28 13.07
C TRP A 138 -4.81 -11.12 14.34
N ASP A 139 -5.44 -10.87 15.49
CA ASP A 139 -4.74 -10.73 16.77
C ASP A 139 -4.45 -12.11 17.36
N SER A 140 -3.58 -12.86 16.71
CA SER A 140 -3.07 -14.16 17.15
C SER A 140 -1.54 -14.18 16.99
N ARG A 141 -0.87 -15.16 17.61
CA ARG A 141 0.60 -15.20 17.59
C ARG A 141 1.18 -15.51 16.21
N PHE A 142 0.53 -16.40 15.48
CA PHE A 142 0.94 -16.83 14.14
C PHE A 142 -0.29 -16.95 13.26
N ASP A 143 -0.50 -15.97 12.39
CA ASP A 143 -1.62 -15.95 11.47
C ASP A 143 -1.17 -15.66 10.05
N HIS A 144 -1.73 -16.38 9.09
CA HIS A 144 -1.58 -16.05 7.68
C HIS A 144 -2.15 -14.66 7.33
N ASN A 145 -3.12 -14.16 8.11
CA ASN A 145 -3.65 -12.81 8.02
C ASN A 145 -2.58 -11.74 8.33
N HIS A 146 -1.51 -12.05 9.07
CA HIS A 146 -0.40 -11.09 9.26
C HIS A 146 0.28 -10.71 7.94
N LEU A 147 0.51 -11.70 7.07
CA LEU A 147 1.05 -11.46 5.73
C LEU A 147 0.04 -10.76 4.82
N ARG A 148 -1.26 -11.00 5.02
CA ARG A 148 -2.32 -10.27 4.31
C ARG A 148 -2.33 -8.80 4.73
N ILE A 149 -2.18 -8.50 6.02
CA ILE A 149 -2.10 -7.14 6.55
C ILE A 149 -0.89 -6.40 5.96
N THR A 150 0.31 -6.99 5.97
CA THR A 150 1.49 -6.41 5.30
C THR A 150 1.20 -6.07 3.85
N ARG A 151 0.55 -6.99 3.10
CA ARG A 151 0.15 -6.77 1.71
C ARG A 151 -0.84 -5.61 1.56
N ILE A 152 -1.83 -5.52 2.43
CA ILE A 152 -2.87 -4.49 2.38
C ILE A 152 -2.24 -3.11 2.62
N LEU A 153 -1.48 -2.94 3.71
CA LEU A 153 -0.77 -1.69 4.02
C LEU A 153 0.08 -1.23 2.84
N ARG A 154 0.89 -2.15 2.30
CA ARG A 154 1.75 -1.89 1.15
C ARG A 154 0.95 -1.50 -0.10
N CYS A 155 -0.10 -2.23 -0.43
CA CYS A 155 -0.95 -1.95 -1.59
C CYS A 155 -1.63 -0.59 -1.49
N LEU A 156 -2.18 -0.25 -0.33
CA LEU A 156 -2.86 1.02 -0.09
C LEU A 156 -1.92 2.19 -0.34
N ARG A 157 -0.72 2.17 0.26
CA ARG A 157 0.28 3.22 0.02
C ARG A 157 0.70 3.29 -1.43
N VAL A 158 1.02 2.16 -2.05
CA VAL A 158 1.46 2.15 -3.46
C VAL A 158 0.42 2.77 -4.39
N LEU A 159 -0.87 2.50 -4.17
CA LEU A 159 -1.96 2.92 -5.05
C LEU A 159 -2.60 4.28 -4.66
N GLY A 160 -2.00 5.04 -3.75
CA GLY A 160 -2.44 6.40 -3.44
C GLY A 160 -3.49 6.52 -2.33
N LEU A 161 -3.52 5.57 -1.39
CA LEU A 161 -4.33 5.59 -0.17
C LEU A 161 -3.43 5.55 1.08
N GLU A 162 -2.37 6.34 1.09
CA GLU A 162 -1.43 6.47 2.20
C GLU A 162 -2.12 6.83 3.54
N PRO A 163 -3.06 7.79 3.60
CA PRO A 163 -3.74 8.12 4.86
C PRO A 163 -4.54 6.95 5.44
N GLU A 164 -5.27 6.19 4.59
CA GLU A 164 -5.97 4.97 5.02
C GLU A 164 -5.01 3.88 5.51
N ALA A 165 -3.86 3.72 4.84
CA ALA A 165 -2.85 2.74 5.23
C ALA A 165 -2.28 3.06 6.61
N LEU A 166 -1.97 4.33 6.84
CA LEU A 166 -1.39 4.79 8.09
C LEU A 166 -2.42 4.71 9.24
N ALA A 167 -3.66 5.16 9.01
CA ALA A 167 -4.74 5.00 9.97
C ALA A 167 -4.98 3.52 10.34
N PHE A 168 -4.86 2.60 9.38
CA PHE A 168 -4.96 1.16 9.67
C PHE A 168 -3.79 0.66 10.52
N TYR A 169 -2.58 1.10 10.18
CA TYR A 169 -1.38 0.70 10.91
C TYR A 169 -1.45 1.16 12.38
N SER A 170 -1.82 2.42 12.63
CA SER A 170 -2.04 2.93 13.99
C SER A 170 -3.08 2.11 14.74
N ALA A 171 -4.23 1.82 14.11
CA ALA A 171 -5.27 1.00 14.74
C ALA A 171 -4.81 -0.43 15.07
N LEU A 172 -3.89 -1.01 14.29
CA LEU A 172 -3.29 -2.30 14.62
C LEU A 172 -2.37 -2.20 15.84
N LEU A 173 -1.52 -1.16 15.91
CA LEU A 173 -0.61 -0.92 17.03
C LEU A 173 -1.34 -0.67 18.34
N GLU A 174 -2.42 0.11 18.30
CA GLU A 174 -3.24 0.41 19.48
C GLU A 174 -3.98 -0.81 20.06
N ASN A 175 -4.14 -1.88 19.27
CA ASN A 175 -5.10 -2.94 19.58
C ASN A 175 -4.56 -4.37 19.53
N PHE A 176 -3.31 -4.58 19.10
CA PHE A 176 -2.72 -5.92 19.13
C PHE A 176 -2.45 -6.36 20.58
N THR A 177 -2.58 -7.65 20.85
CA THR A 177 -2.21 -8.22 22.15
C THR A 177 -1.32 -9.45 22.02
N ARG A 178 -1.51 -10.24 20.95
CA ARG A 178 -0.85 -11.54 20.76
C ARG A 178 0.12 -11.57 19.58
N VAL A 179 0.13 -10.53 18.74
CA VAL A 179 0.92 -10.47 17.51
C VAL A 179 2.41 -10.46 17.80
N SER A 180 3.17 -11.28 17.05
CA SER A 180 4.63 -11.37 17.23
C SER A 180 5.35 -10.07 16.83
N PRO A 181 6.48 -9.71 17.50
CA PRO A 181 7.29 -8.55 17.10
C PRO A 181 7.72 -8.58 15.64
N ARG A 182 8.03 -9.77 15.10
CA ARG A 182 8.40 -9.93 13.69
C ARG A 182 7.27 -9.55 12.73
N SER A 183 6.03 -9.93 13.04
CA SER A 183 4.88 -9.53 12.22
C SER A 183 4.68 -8.01 12.25
N ARG A 184 4.85 -7.40 13.43
CA ARG A 184 4.76 -5.95 13.61
C ARG A 184 5.86 -5.20 12.86
N GLU A 185 7.07 -5.73 12.84
CA GLU A 185 8.17 -5.17 12.03
C GLU A 185 7.83 -5.17 10.53
N TYR A 186 7.22 -6.24 9.99
CA TYR A 186 6.75 -6.22 8.60
C TYR A 186 5.62 -5.20 8.36
N TRP A 187 4.77 -4.93 9.36
CA TRP A 187 3.73 -3.91 9.24
C TRP A 187 4.32 -2.51 9.24
N HIS A 188 5.23 -2.22 10.17
CA HIS A 188 6.04 -1.00 10.21
C HIS A 188 6.74 -0.74 8.87
N ARG A 189 7.51 -1.73 8.38
CA ARG A 189 8.20 -1.64 7.08
C ARG A 189 7.25 -1.40 5.91
N ALA A 190 6.04 -1.95 5.94
CA ALA A 190 5.04 -1.72 4.91
C ALA A 190 4.40 -0.32 5.01
N ALA A 191 4.20 0.18 6.22
CA ALA A 191 3.54 1.45 6.51
C ALA A 191 4.45 2.67 6.30
N GLU A 192 5.76 2.55 6.52
CA GLU A 192 6.62 3.74 6.62
C GLU A 192 7.76 3.77 5.61
N ARG A 193 8.40 2.64 5.30
CA ARG A 193 9.56 2.65 4.37
C ARG A 193 9.22 3.30 3.02
N PRO A 194 10.20 3.93 2.36
CA PRO A 194 10.08 4.41 0.99
C PRO A 194 9.49 3.36 0.05
N LEU A 195 8.64 3.78 -0.89
CA LEU A 195 7.90 2.87 -1.75
C LEU A 195 8.80 2.07 -2.69
N ASN A 196 10.03 2.50 -2.97
CA ASN A 196 10.96 1.69 -3.74
C ASN A 196 11.44 0.44 -2.99
N ILE A 197 11.40 0.44 -1.66
CA ILE A 197 11.87 -0.66 -0.82
C ILE A 197 10.72 -1.62 -0.52
N LYS A 198 10.98 -2.92 -0.66
CA LYS A 198 10.01 -3.96 -0.30
C LYS A 198 10.01 -4.18 1.22
N PRO A 199 8.87 -4.48 1.85
CA PRO A 199 8.82 -4.73 3.30
C PRO A 199 9.66 -5.95 3.73
N ASP A 200 9.85 -6.92 2.84
CA ASP A 200 10.60 -8.17 3.08
C ASP A 200 12.09 -8.09 2.74
N LEU A 201 12.55 -6.95 2.22
CA LEU A 201 13.96 -6.75 1.90
C LEU A 201 14.73 -6.37 3.16
N GLU A 202 15.74 -7.17 3.50
CA GLU A 202 16.81 -6.77 4.41
C GLU A 202 17.78 -5.88 3.63
N ILE A 203 18.18 -4.77 4.25
CA ILE A 203 19.10 -3.78 3.68
C ILE A 203 20.32 -3.77 4.59
N ASP A 204 21.50 -3.88 4.02
CA ASP A 204 22.76 -3.76 4.73
C ASP A 204 23.25 -2.30 4.69
N ASP A 205 24.08 -1.89 5.66
CA ASP A 205 24.57 -0.50 5.76
C ASP A 205 25.39 -0.02 4.53
N GLU A 206 25.83 -0.95 3.69
CA GLU A 206 26.58 -0.68 2.45
C GLU A 206 25.66 -0.43 1.23
N ASP A 207 24.36 -0.70 1.35
CA ASP A 207 23.43 -0.60 0.23
C ASP A 207 23.05 0.86 -0.08
N ASP A 208 23.15 1.24 -1.36
CA ASP A 208 22.56 2.48 -1.84
C ASP A 208 21.03 2.32 -1.94
N VAL A 209 20.34 2.69 -0.86
CA VAL A 209 18.88 2.63 -0.70
C VAL A 209 18.14 3.36 -1.82
N GLU A 210 18.73 4.40 -2.42
CA GLU A 210 18.11 5.15 -3.52
C GLU A 210 18.17 4.40 -4.85
N SER A 211 19.06 3.42 -4.97
CA SER A 211 19.22 2.57 -6.15
C SER A 211 18.37 1.29 -6.09
N ILE A 212 17.84 0.93 -4.92
CA ILE A 212 17.10 -0.30 -4.67
C ILE A 212 15.65 -0.22 -5.18
N GLY A 213 15.13 -1.32 -5.71
CA GLY A 213 13.72 -1.48 -6.02
C GLY A 213 13.33 -1.23 -7.47
N LEU A 214 12.03 -1.27 -7.74
CA LEU A 214 11.49 -1.10 -9.10
C LEU A 214 11.71 0.34 -9.57
N LYS A 215 12.19 0.48 -10.82
CA LYS A 215 12.58 1.78 -11.39
C LYS A 215 11.50 2.86 -11.21
N PHE A 216 10.24 2.54 -11.48
CA PHE A 216 9.17 3.53 -11.39
C PHE A 216 8.85 3.98 -9.96
N LEU A 217 9.10 3.13 -8.95
CA LEU A 217 8.94 3.52 -7.55
C LEU A 217 10.11 4.38 -7.08
N ARG A 218 11.34 4.10 -7.55
CA ARG A 218 12.49 4.98 -7.31
C ARG A 218 12.28 6.37 -7.89
N GLU A 219 11.84 6.43 -9.15
CA GLU A 219 11.52 7.69 -9.83
C GLU A 219 10.45 8.48 -9.04
N PHE A 220 9.42 7.80 -8.53
CA PHE A 220 8.38 8.40 -7.70
C PHE A 220 8.92 8.97 -6.37
N GLU A 221 9.74 8.21 -5.65
CA GLU A 221 10.34 8.67 -4.37
C GLU A 221 11.29 9.85 -4.56
N GLN A 222 12.08 9.85 -5.63
CA GLN A 222 12.93 10.99 -5.98
C GLN A 222 12.12 12.25 -6.27
N GLU A 223 10.98 12.10 -6.97
CA GLU A 223 10.08 13.22 -7.24
C GLU A 223 9.41 13.73 -5.95
N ARG A 224 9.01 12.84 -5.04
CA ARG A 224 8.47 13.21 -3.72
C ARG A 224 9.48 14.02 -2.91
N LYS A 225 10.69 13.50 -2.71
CA LYS A 225 11.76 14.20 -1.99
C LYS A 225 12.07 15.57 -2.59
N LYS A 226 12.05 15.67 -3.93
CA LYS A 226 12.26 16.94 -4.62
C LYS A 226 11.15 17.94 -4.31
N LYS A 227 9.88 17.51 -4.31
CA LYS A 227 8.73 18.36 -3.98
C LYS A 227 8.75 18.82 -2.52
N GLU A 228 9.10 17.92 -1.59
CA GLU A 228 9.27 18.23 -0.17
C GLU A 228 10.37 19.28 0.03
N ALA A 229 11.56 19.07 -0.56
CA ALA A 229 12.66 20.03 -0.50
C ALA A 229 12.39 21.38 -1.19
N GLU A 230 11.48 21.42 -2.18
CA GLU A 230 10.99 22.65 -2.79
C GLU A 230 10.00 23.38 -1.87
N ALA A 231 9.11 22.64 -1.20
CA ALA A 231 8.16 23.19 -0.23
C ALA A 231 8.89 23.81 0.99
N ASP A 232 9.90 23.14 1.54
CA ASP A 232 10.69 23.65 2.68
C ASP A 232 11.45 24.94 2.33
N LYS A 233 11.88 25.08 1.07
CA LYS A 233 12.53 26.30 0.56
C LYS A 233 11.54 27.44 0.38
N GLU A 234 10.30 27.15 -0.04
CA GLU A 234 9.23 28.16 -0.14
C GLU A 234 8.76 28.61 1.25
N ASP A 235 8.72 27.72 2.23
CA ASP A 235 8.30 28.05 3.60
C ASP A 235 9.37 28.89 4.32
N SER A 236 10.64 28.49 4.22
CA SER A 236 11.76 29.27 4.78
C SER A 236 11.94 30.65 4.12
N THR A 237 11.63 30.81 2.83
CA THR A 237 11.64 32.14 2.17
C THR A 237 10.45 33.01 2.58
N LYS A 238 9.29 32.43 2.89
CA LYS A 238 8.14 33.15 3.46
C LYS A 238 8.41 33.63 4.88
N GLU A 239 8.94 32.78 5.77
CA GLU A 239 9.31 33.20 7.14
C GLU A 239 10.37 34.31 7.15
N THR A 240 11.30 34.30 6.19
CA THR A 240 12.32 35.35 6.06
C THR A 240 11.70 36.67 5.58
N SER A 241 10.71 36.61 4.68
CA SER A 241 9.98 37.79 4.19
C SER A 241 9.01 38.39 5.22
N GLU A 242 8.39 37.56 6.08
CA GLU A 242 7.52 38.02 7.16
C GLU A 242 8.33 38.72 8.27
N LYS A 243 9.52 38.19 8.62
CA LYS A 243 10.45 38.85 9.56
C LYS A 243 11.04 40.17 9.03
N GLU A 244 11.17 40.35 7.72
CA GLU A 244 11.54 41.66 7.15
C GLU A 244 10.36 42.64 7.10
N SER A 245 9.11 42.14 7.00
CA SER A 245 7.90 42.98 6.93
C SER A 245 7.39 43.52 8.27
N GLU A 246 7.75 42.91 9.41
CA GLU A 246 7.44 43.46 10.75
C GLU A 246 8.22 44.74 11.11
N SER A 247 9.11 45.21 10.21
CA SER A 247 9.85 46.47 10.40
C SER A 247 9.28 47.68 9.64
N LYS A 248 8.18 47.56 8.87
CA LYS A 248 7.56 48.70 8.19
C LYS A 248 6.02 48.65 8.12
N VAL A 249 5.40 49.50 8.93
CA VAL A 249 3.98 49.86 8.90
C VAL A 249 3.70 50.89 7.79
N ASN A 250 2.84 50.58 6.81
CA ASN A 250 1.61 51.35 6.46
C ASN A 250 0.94 50.98 5.10
N GLU A 251 -0.38 50.73 5.20
CA GLU A 251 -1.53 50.94 4.31
C GLU A 251 -1.73 50.25 2.92
N PRO A 252 -3.01 50.01 2.53
CA PRO A 252 -3.39 48.93 1.62
C PRO A 252 -3.67 49.39 0.19
N THR A 253 -3.38 48.54 -0.79
CA THR A 253 -4.04 48.59 -2.11
C THR A 253 -4.29 47.18 -2.63
N SER A 254 -5.50 46.97 -3.16
CA SER A 254 -5.96 45.73 -3.77
C SER A 254 -5.38 45.54 -5.17
N THR A 255 -5.13 44.30 -5.59
CA THR A 255 -5.64 43.71 -6.84
C THR A 255 -5.16 42.25 -6.93
N GLY A 256 -6.07 41.37 -7.35
CA GLY A 256 -5.83 39.93 -7.44
C GLY A 256 -5.10 39.48 -8.71
N GLY A 257 -4.78 38.19 -8.73
CA GLY A 257 -4.32 37.48 -9.91
C GLY A 257 -3.76 36.10 -9.54
N ASP A 258 -4.45 35.07 -10.04
CA ASP A 258 -4.28 33.62 -9.85
C ASP A 258 -2.86 33.05 -9.76
N SER A 259 -2.70 32.05 -8.90
CA SER A 259 -1.68 31.01 -9.03
C SER A 259 -2.26 29.64 -8.67
N GLU A 260 -1.92 28.67 -9.51
CA GLU A 260 -2.43 27.29 -9.59
C GLU A 260 -2.67 26.60 -8.23
N ALA A 261 -3.94 26.24 -8.00
CA ALA A 261 -4.34 25.45 -6.85
C ALA A 261 -3.92 23.99 -7.02
N LYS A 262 -2.92 23.54 -6.24
CA LYS A 262 -2.91 22.16 -5.74
C LYS A 262 -4.19 21.96 -4.93
N SER A 263 -4.88 20.84 -5.11
CA SER A 263 -6.10 20.54 -4.35
C SER A 263 -5.82 20.67 -2.86
N ALA A 264 -6.69 21.36 -2.13
CA ALA A 264 -6.59 21.46 -0.67
C ALA A 264 -6.55 20.06 0.01
N ASP A 265 -7.09 19.05 -0.66
CA ASP A 265 -7.08 17.66 -0.22
C ASP A 265 -5.66 17.07 -0.11
N ASP A 266 -4.71 17.48 -0.96
CA ASP A 266 -3.36 16.90 -0.96
C ASP A 266 -2.49 17.47 0.18
N LYS A 267 -2.65 18.76 0.52
CA LYS A 267 -1.91 19.38 1.64
C LYS A 267 -2.40 18.91 2.99
N ILE A 268 -3.73 18.74 3.12
CA ILE A 268 -4.36 18.21 4.32
C ILE A 268 -3.92 16.75 4.53
N ALA A 269 -3.79 15.97 3.46
CA ALA A 269 -3.28 14.60 3.55
C ALA A 269 -1.83 14.53 4.05
N ASP A 270 -0.95 15.44 3.61
CA ASP A 270 0.45 15.47 4.04
C ASP A 270 0.60 15.87 5.54
N GLU A 271 -0.14 16.87 6.01
CA GLU A 271 -0.15 17.26 7.44
C GLU A 271 -0.72 16.16 8.35
N ILE A 272 -1.78 15.47 7.89
CA ILE A 272 -2.36 14.32 8.59
C ILE A 272 -1.37 13.16 8.66
N VAL A 273 -0.67 12.89 7.56
CA VAL A 273 0.34 11.83 7.51
C VAL A 273 1.45 12.13 8.51
N ASN A 274 1.94 13.37 8.58
CA ASN A 274 2.97 13.76 9.54
C ASN A 274 2.49 13.63 10.99
N GLY A 275 1.28 14.11 11.32
CA GLY A 275 0.74 14.00 12.68
C GLY A 275 0.49 12.55 13.13
N ILE A 276 0.17 11.64 12.21
CA ILE A 276 0.05 10.21 12.55
C ILE A 276 1.44 9.55 12.61
N LEU A 277 2.41 9.94 11.76
CA LEU A 277 3.78 9.44 11.83
C LEU A 277 4.42 9.79 13.18
N GLU A 278 4.28 11.02 13.66
CA GLU A 278 4.79 11.44 14.98
C GLU A 278 4.20 10.57 16.12
N ALA A 279 2.88 10.30 16.09
CA ALA A 279 2.23 9.46 17.11
C ALA A 279 2.68 7.99 17.05
N VAL A 280 3.08 7.51 15.88
CA VAL A 280 3.57 6.14 15.68
C VAL A 280 5.05 6.02 16.10
N GLU A 281 5.87 7.04 15.80
CA GLU A 281 7.26 7.13 16.27
C GLU A 281 7.32 7.15 17.80
N ASP A 282 6.47 7.96 18.45
CA ASP A 282 6.35 8.01 19.92
C ASP A 282 6.02 6.62 20.53
N HIS A 283 5.14 5.86 19.88
CA HIS A 283 4.76 4.52 20.32
C HIS A 283 5.88 3.49 20.07
N ALA A 284 6.60 3.59 18.95
CA ALA A 284 7.73 2.73 18.63
C ALA A 284 8.90 2.94 19.59
N GLU A 285 9.19 4.20 19.96
CA GLU A 285 10.19 4.52 20.97
C GLU A 285 9.80 3.99 22.35
N ALA A 286 8.53 4.15 22.75
CA ALA A 286 8.02 3.62 24.01
C ALA A 286 8.14 2.09 24.09
N GLU A 287 7.86 1.37 22.99
CA GLU A 287 8.04 -0.08 22.92
C GLU A 287 9.51 -0.52 22.98
N SER A 288 10.42 0.21 22.31
CA SER A 288 11.85 -0.09 22.37
C SER A 288 12.39 0.11 23.79
N GLN A 289 11.88 1.09 24.53
CA GLN A 289 12.23 1.32 25.92
C GLN A 289 11.69 0.21 26.83
N GLN A 290 10.43 -0.18 26.67
CA GLN A 290 9.83 -1.27 27.44
C GLN A 290 10.53 -2.62 27.20
N ALA A 291 10.85 -2.95 25.94
CA ALA A 291 11.57 -4.18 25.60
C ALA A 291 12.99 -4.22 26.20
N ALA A 292 13.65 -3.06 26.32
CA ALA A 292 14.96 -2.94 26.97
C ALA A 292 14.88 -3.08 28.50
N GLU A 293 13.77 -2.67 29.12
CA GLU A 293 13.52 -2.86 30.55
C GLU A 293 13.20 -4.32 30.90
N ASP A 294 12.34 -4.97 30.12
CA ASP A 294 11.98 -6.37 30.31
C ASP A 294 13.21 -7.29 30.14
N ALA A 295 14.10 -6.99 29.18
CA ALA A 295 15.35 -7.73 28.97
C ALA A 295 16.36 -7.57 30.13
N LYS A 296 16.32 -6.44 30.85
CA LYS A 296 17.15 -6.21 32.05
C LYS A 296 16.58 -6.97 33.26
N ALA A 297 15.26 -6.98 33.43
CA ALA A 297 14.60 -7.71 34.51
C ALA A 297 14.85 -9.23 34.42
N ASP A 298 14.79 -9.80 33.21
CA ASP A 298 15.01 -11.22 32.96
C ASP A 298 16.51 -11.65 33.10
N GLY A 299 17.41 -10.66 33.06
CA GLY A 299 18.85 -10.83 33.29
C GLY A 299 19.23 -10.90 34.77
N GLU A 300 18.54 -10.15 35.64
CA GLU A 300 18.81 -10.15 37.08
C GLU A 300 18.28 -11.42 37.78
N GLU A 301 17.17 -12.01 37.29
CA GLU A 301 16.57 -13.22 37.87
C GLU A 301 17.39 -14.50 37.61
N LYS A 302 18.34 -14.49 36.65
CA LYS A 302 19.24 -15.63 36.35
C LYS A 302 20.58 -15.60 37.09
N THR A 303 20.84 -14.56 37.88
CA THR A 303 22.10 -14.38 38.63
C THR A 303 21.96 -14.52 40.15
N THR A 304 20.79 -14.95 40.63
CA THR A 304 20.52 -15.17 42.07
C THR A 304 20.29 -16.63 42.41
#